data_AF-A0A8T7D6F9-F1
#
_entry.id   AF-A0A8T7D6F9-F1
#
_cell.length_a   1.000
_cell.length_b   1.000
_cell.length_c   1.000
_cell.angle_alpha   90.00
_cell.angle_beta   90.00
_cell.angle_gamma   90.00
#
_symmetry.space_group_name_H-M   'P 1'
#
loop_
_entity.id
_entity.type
_entity.pdbx_description
1 polymer ?
#
loop_
_entity_poly.entity_id
_entity_poly.type
_entity_poly.pdbx_seq_one_letter_code
_entity_poly.pdbx_strand_id
1 'polypeptide(L)'
;GINGEGRVTPLMPGCQVISTVIGKDGSVLAKNEIWNTPEGKGVDHSPVQPHTAGRRARTCESCHSNPKALGYGIENGRFMRGYENDLVVDLQDAKGRLIPGKTSVQSPAIPKLDHDLSQIVTPDGRQLVSVGSHWPLGGPLPQEMREKMERTGLCMGCHQKQADEEFWKKVAESGWRTNEAHQELMGKAIDAYAERQGTGESQPKAAAAK
;
A
#
# COMPACT_ATOMS: atom_id res chain seq x y z
N GLY A 1 -5.24 -2.03 -9.68
CA GLY A 1 -4.49 -2.40 -10.89
C GLY A 1 -5.34 -2.18 -12.11
N ILE A 2 -4.92 -2.74 -13.24
CA ILE A 2 -5.63 -2.74 -14.51
C ILE A 2 -6.07 -4.18 -14.82
N ASN A 3 -7.34 -4.36 -15.20
CA ASN A 3 -7.88 -5.66 -15.61
C ASN A 3 -7.56 -5.99 -17.08
N GLY A 4 -7.95 -7.17 -17.55
CA GLY A 4 -7.75 -7.58 -18.95
C GLY A 4 -8.47 -6.72 -20.00
N GLU A 5 -9.40 -5.85 -19.59
CA GLU A 5 -10.11 -4.90 -20.45
C GLU A 5 -9.48 -3.49 -20.44
N GLY A 6 -8.34 -3.32 -19.76
CA GLY A 6 -7.68 -2.02 -19.63
C GLY A 6 -8.35 -1.07 -18.64
N ARG A 7 -9.21 -1.57 -17.74
CA ARG A 7 -9.94 -0.77 -16.76
C ARG A 7 -9.35 -0.86 -15.36
N VAL A 8 -9.46 0.23 -14.61
CA VAL A 8 -9.06 0.27 -13.19
C VAL A 8 -9.91 -0.70 -12.40
N THR A 9 -9.25 -1.59 -11.64
CA THR A 9 -9.94 -2.56 -10.81
C THR A 9 -9.17 -2.91 -9.53
N PRO A 10 -9.85 -3.35 -8.45
CA PRO A 10 -9.21 -3.96 -7.31
C PRO A 10 -8.46 -5.23 -7.70
N LEU A 11 -7.30 -5.42 -7.08
CA LEU A 11 -6.53 -6.64 -7.16
C LEU A 11 -6.67 -7.36 -5.83
N MET A 12 -6.87 -8.68 -5.86
CA MET A 12 -6.78 -9.53 -4.68
C MET A 12 -5.60 -10.50 -4.84
N PRO A 13 -5.03 -11.01 -3.74
CA PRO A 13 -4.09 -12.11 -3.82
C PRO A 13 -4.70 -13.27 -4.61
N GLY A 14 -4.00 -13.71 -5.66
CA GLY A 14 -4.33 -14.89 -6.43
C GLY A 14 -3.54 -16.10 -5.92
N CYS A 15 -3.09 -16.93 -6.86
CA CYS A 15 -2.19 -18.05 -6.52
C CYS A 15 -0.80 -17.52 -6.15
N GLN A 16 -0.45 -17.58 -4.86
CA GLN A 16 0.87 -17.22 -4.33
C GLN A 16 1.66 -18.48 -3.97
N VAL A 17 2.07 -19.23 -5.00
CA VAL A 17 2.62 -20.58 -4.81
C VAL A 17 4.12 -20.52 -4.53
N ILE A 18 4.51 -21.16 -3.42
CA ILE A 18 5.90 -21.34 -3.01
C ILE A 18 6.06 -22.84 -2.75
N SER A 19 6.95 -23.51 -3.48
CA SER A 19 6.99 -24.97 -3.52
C SER A 19 8.32 -25.55 -3.09
N THR A 20 8.26 -26.60 -2.27
CA THR A 20 9.37 -27.53 -2.05
C THR A 20 9.03 -28.83 -2.76
N VAL A 21 9.93 -29.30 -3.62
CA VAL A 21 9.76 -30.54 -4.39
C VAL A 21 10.73 -31.57 -3.84
N ILE A 22 10.20 -32.71 -3.39
CA ILE A 22 10.98 -33.84 -2.88
C ILE A 22 10.95 -34.95 -3.92
N GLY A 23 12.13 -35.40 -4.33
CA GLY A 23 12.33 -36.51 -5.26
C GLY A 23 11.90 -37.85 -4.65
N LYS A 24 11.72 -38.86 -5.50
CA LYS A 24 11.33 -40.21 -5.06
C LYS A 24 12.36 -40.87 -4.14
N ASP A 25 13.61 -40.44 -4.23
CA ASP A 25 14.75 -40.87 -3.40
C ASP A 25 14.88 -40.06 -2.11
N GLY A 26 13.97 -39.11 -1.84
CA GLY A 26 14.03 -38.22 -0.69
C GLY A 26 14.92 -36.98 -0.88
N SER A 27 15.54 -36.81 -2.05
CA SER A 27 16.34 -35.60 -2.35
C SER A 27 15.46 -34.35 -2.47
N VAL A 28 15.98 -33.19 -2.07
CA VAL A 28 15.28 -31.91 -2.25
C VAL A 28 15.61 -31.36 -3.64
N LEU A 29 14.66 -31.43 -4.56
CA LEU A 29 14.82 -30.99 -5.95
C LEU A 29 14.58 -29.48 -6.12
N ALA A 30 13.74 -28.91 -5.26
CA ALA A 30 13.51 -27.48 -5.13
C ALA A 30 13.12 -27.19 -3.69
N LYS A 31 13.61 -26.09 -3.09
CA LYS A 31 13.31 -25.71 -1.71
C LYS A 31 12.75 -24.30 -1.69
N ASN A 32 11.51 -24.14 -1.24
CA ASN A 32 10.82 -22.86 -1.15
C ASN A 32 10.95 -22.02 -2.43
N GLU A 33 10.80 -22.68 -3.56
CA GLU A 33 11.00 -22.07 -4.88
C GLU A 33 9.78 -21.24 -5.26
N ILE A 34 10.05 -20.01 -5.72
CA ILE A 34 9.10 -19.16 -6.42
C ILE A 34 9.40 -19.28 -7.91
N TRP A 35 8.41 -19.77 -8.66
CA TRP A 35 8.47 -19.90 -10.10
C TRP A 35 8.16 -18.57 -10.75
N ASN A 36 8.95 -18.16 -11.74
CA ASN A 36 8.72 -16.89 -12.44
C ASN A 36 7.69 -17.05 -13.56
N THR A 37 6.96 -15.97 -13.84
CA THR A 37 6.20 -15.76 -15.08
C THR A 37 6.95 -14.75 -15.95
N PRO A 38 6.52 -14.51 -17.21
CA PRO A 38 7.12 -13.47 -18.05
C PRO A 38 7.06 -12.06 -17.42
N GLU A 39 6.06 -11.79 -16.57
CA GLU A 39 5.82 -10.48 -15.95
C GLU A 39 6.52 -10.29 -14.59
N GLY A 40 7.13 -11.33 -14.01
CA GLY A 40 7.81 -11.26 -12.72
C GLY A 40 7.77 -12.56 -11.92
N LYS A 41 7.79 -12.44 -10.59
CA LYS A 41 7.65 -13.58 -9.68
C LYS A 41 6.21 -14.10 -9.74
N GLY A 42 6.00 -15.41 -9.82
CA GLY A 42 4.69 -16.08 -9.93
C GLY A 42 3.81 -16.04 -8.68
N VAL A 43 3.96 -15.01 -7.87
CA VAL A 43 3.15 -14.69 -6.70
C VAL A 43 1.97 -13.81 -7.17
N ASP A 44 0.94 -14.40 -7.76
CA ASP A 44 -0.04 -13.63 -8.54
C ASP A 44 -0.97 -12.76 -7.68
N HIS A 45 -1.34 -11.61 -8.26
CA HIS A 45 -2.50 -10.84 -7.84
C HIS A 45 -3.51 -10.75 -8.98
N SER A 46 -4.71 -11.26 -8.74
CA SER A 46 -5.73 -11.34 -9.78
C SER A 46 -6.64 -10.10 -9.76
N PRO A 47 -6.91 -9.49 -10.93
CA PRO A 47 -7.96 -8.48 -11.06
C PRO A 47 -9.33 -9.10 -10.84
N VAL A 48 -10.14 -8.49 -9.98
CA VAL A 48 -11.53 -8.92 -9.75
C VAL A 48 -12.50 -7.92 -10.35
N GLN A 49 -13.74 -8.31 -10.60
CA GLN A 49 -14.81 -7.37 -10.97
C GLN A 49 -15.57 -7.01 -9.69
N PRO A 50 -15.31 -5.85 -9.08
CA PRO A 50 -15.97 -5.51 -7.84
C PRO A 50 -17.43 -5.16 -8.11
N HIS A 51 -18.31 -5.64 -7.24
CA HIS A 51 -19.62 -5.03 -7.05
C HIS A 51 -19.69 -4.49 -5.62
N THR A 52 -20.35 -3.35 -5.43
CA THR A 52 -20.51 -2.77 -4.09
C THR A 52 -21.44 -3.66 -3.27
N ALA A 53 -20.90 -4.42 -2.31
CA ALA A 53 -21.69 -5.17 -1.33
C ALA A 53 -21.97 -4.37 -0.04
N GLY A 54 -21.32 -3.21 0.12
CA GLY A 54 -21.44 -2.35 1.30
C GLY A 54 -22.57 -1.33 1.19
N ARG A 55 -23.13 -0.91 2.33
CA ARG A 55 -24.15 0.15 2.41
C ARG A 55 -23.59 1.57 2.22
N ARG A 56 -22.28 1.74 2.31
CA ARG A 56 -21.58 3.03 2.15
C ARG A 56 -20.46 2.86 1.13
N ALA A 57 -20.26 3.88 0.31
CA ALA A 57 -19.09 3.95 -0.55
C ALA A 57 -17.80 4.07 0.28
N ARG A 58 -16.70 3.59 -0.29
CA ARG A 58 -15.35 3.82 0.26
C ARG A 58 -15.04 5.32 0.23
N THR A 59 -14.26 5.81 1.19
CA THR A 59 -13.78 7.20 1.17
C THR A 59 -12.71 7.36 0.10
N CYS A 60 -12.53 8.59 -0.41
CA CYS A 60 -11.53 8.88 -1.44
C CYS A 60 -10.12 8.51 -0.96
N GLU A 61 -9.81 8.81 0.31
CA GLU A 61 -8.54 8.55 0.98
C GLU A 61 -8.17 7.06 0.96
N SER A 62 -9.17 6.19 1.11
CA SER A 62 -8.94 4.75 1.11
C SER A 62 -8.28 4.22 -0.19
N CYS A 63 -8.38 4.97 -1.29
CA CYS A 63 -7.71 4.69 -2.56
C CYS A 63 -6.60 5.70 -2.90
N HIS A 64 -6.81 7.00 -2.62
CA HIS A 64 -5.94 8.08 -3.08
C HIS A 64 -4.80 8.45 -2.10
N SER A 65 -4.85 8.00 -0.86
CA SER A 65 -3.78 8.21 0.13
C SER A 65 -3.30 6.91 0.79
N ASN A 66 -3.62 5.77 0.18
CA ASN A 66 -3.27 4.47 0.72
C ASN A 66 -2.19 3.78 -0.15
N PRO A 67 -0.96 3.56 0.37
CA PRO A 67 0.11 2.92 -0.39
C PRO A 67 -0.25 1.49 -0.85
N LYS A 68 -1.08 0.78 -0.08
CA LYS A 68 -1.55 -0.56 -0.46
C LYS A 68 -2.49 -0.50 -1.67
N ALA A 69 -3.33 0.52 -1.77
CA ALA A 69 -4.22 0.70 -2.93
C ALA A 69 -3.43 1.04 -4.20
N LEU A 70 -2.33 1.77 -4.06
CA LEU A 70 -1.38 2.08 -5.13
C LEU A 70 -0.52 0.88 -5.54
N GLY A 71 -0.47 -0.18 -4.73
CA GLY A 71 0.29 -1.40 -5.02
C GLY A 71 1.67 -1.44 -4.38
N TYR A 72 2.02 -0.50 -3.51
CA TYR A 72 3.31 -0.49 -2.79
C TYR A 72 3.33 -1.36 -1.55
N GLY A 73 2.25 -2.10 -1.28
CA GLY A 73 2.11 -2.95 -0.11
C GLY A 73 1.59 -2.20 1.12
N ILE A 74 1.26 -2.95 2.16
CA ILE A 74 0.80 -2.42 3.45
C ILE A 74 1.90 -1.55 4.02
N GLU A 75 1.55 -0.31 4.37
CA GLU A 75 2.50 0.69 4.88
C GLU A 75 3.75 0.84 4.00
N ASN A 76 3.56 0.86 2.68
CA ASN A 76 4.62 1.01 1.69
C ASN A 76 5.63 -0.17 1.69
N GLY A 77 5.16 -1.38 2.05
CA GLY A 77 5.98 -2.60 2.07
C GLY A 77 7.05 -2.59 3.16
N ARG A 78 6.91 -1.72 4.17
CA ARG A 78 7.90 -1.58 5.25
C ARG A 78 7.95 -2.79 6.18
N PHE A 79 6.82 -3.50 6.29
CA PHE A 79 6.63 -4.64 7.17
C PHE A 79 6.86 -5.96 6.46
N MET A 80 6.93 -7.05 7.24
CA MET A 80 7.03 -8.43 6.73
C MET A 80 8.16 -8.60 5.71
N ARG A 81 9.31 -7.97 5.99
CA ARG A 81 10.56 -8.16 5.23
C ARG A 81 11.41 -9.23 5.90
N GLY A 82 12.40 -9.76 5.18
CA GLY A 82 13.31 -10.76 5.72
C GLY A 82 12.88 -12.21 5.48
N TYR A 83 11.89 -12.45 4.61
CA TYR A 83 11.49 -13.80 4.21
C TYR A 83 12.64 -14.57 3.53
N GLU A 84 13.66 -13.87 3.03
CA GLU A 84 14.90 -14.44 2.52
C GLU A 84 15.77 -15.09 3.61
N ASN A 85 15.41 -14.95 4.89
CA ASN A 85 16.11 -15.54 6.03
C ASN A 85 15.22 -16.55 6.75
N ASP A 86 15.85 -17.49 7.45
CA ASP A 86 15.14 -18.40 8.36
C ASP A 86 14.49 -17.60 9.49
N LEU A 87 13.20 -17.82 9.72
CA LEU A 87 12.50 -17.30 10.89
C LEU A 87 12.71 -18.26 12.06
N VAL A 88 13.35 -17.74 13.10
CA VAL A 88 13.47 -18.38 14.41
C VAL A 88 12.66 -17.59 15.43
N VAL A 89 11.68 -18.25 16.05
CA VAL A 89 10.86 -17.70 17.13
C VAL A 89 11.31 -18.35 18.44
N ASP A 90 12.09 -17.61 19.22
CA ASP A 90 12.62 -18.07 20.51
C ASP A 90 12.96 -16.89 21.44
N LEU A 91 13.40 -17.18 22.67
CA LEU A 91 13.85 -16.18 23.64
C LEU A 91 15.06 -15.42 23.10
N GLN A 92 14.93 -14.10 23.00
CA GLN A 92 15.98 -13.19 22.53
C GLN A 92 16.35 -12.18 23.61
N ASP A 93 17.61 -11.75 23.60
CA ASP A 93 18.05 -10.61 24.40
C ASP A 93 17.58 -9.28 23.79
N ALA A 94 17.85 -8.16 24.48
CA ALA A 94 17.49 -6.83 24.01
C ALA A 94 18.16 -6.41 22.67
N LYS A 95 19.13 -7.18 22.17
CA LYS A 95 19.82 -6.97 20.89
C LYS A 95 19.34 -7.93 19.80
N GLY A 96 18.32 -8.75 20.08
CA GLY A 96 17.79 -9.75 19.14
C GLY A 96 18.62 -11.02 19.03
N ARG A 97 19.58 -11.26 19.94
CA ARG A 97 20.37 -12.49 19.93
C ARG A 97 19.61 -13.60 20.64
N LEU A 98 19.56 -14.77 20.04
CA LEU A 98 18.94 -15.96 20.63
C LEU A 98 19.68 -16.35 21.92
N ILE A 99 18.93 -16.51 23.00
CA ILE A 99 19.44 -16.89 24.33
C ILE A 99 19.66 -18.41 24.44
N PRO A 100 18.77 -19.28 23.91
CA PRO A 100 18.96 -20.72 24.02
C PRO A 100 20.16 -21.21 23.21
N GLY A 101 20.91 -22.16 23.77
CA GLY A 101 22.02 -22.83 23.07
C GLY A 101 21.59 -23.79 21.96
N LYS A 102 20.28 -24.06 21.82
CA LYS A 102 19.68 -24.87 20.76
C LYS A 102 18.36 -24.24 20.35
N THR A 103 18.19 -23.98 19.06
CA THR A 103 16.97 -23.43 18.48
C THR A 103 16.56 -24.24 17.25
N SER A 104 15.30 -24.13 16.86
CA SER A 104 14.76 -24.73 15.65
C SER A 104 14.24 -23.64 14.73
N VAL A 105 14.35 -23.84 13.42
CA VAL A 105 13.75 -22.95 12.42
C VAL A 105 12.25 -23.24 12.33
N GLN A 106 11.41 -22.22 12.52
CA GLN A 106 9.95 -22.35 12.39
C GLN A 106 9.49 -22.09 10.96
N SER A 107 10.10 -21.13 10.26
CA SER A 107 9.84 -20.90 8.85
C SER A 107 11.17 -20.83 8.09
N PRO A 108 11.45 -21.78 7.19
CA PRO A 108 12.66 -21.73 6.40
C PRO A 108 12.64 -20.57 5.41
N ALA A 109 13.82 -20.02 5.13
CA ALA A 109 14.04 -18.96 4.16
C ALA A 109 13.39 -19.26 2.80
N ILE A 110 12.87 -18.20 2.19
CA ILE A 110 12.32 -18.16 0.84
C ILE A 110 13.19 -17.17 0.05
N PRO A 111 14.32 -17.60 -0.54
CA PRO A 111 15.35 -16.69 -1.05
C PRO A 111 14.87 -15.67 -2.08
N LYS A 112 13.82 -15.99 -2.84
CA LYS A 112 13.23 -15.12 -3.86
C LYS A 112 12.14 -14.19 -3.34
N LEU A 113 11.72 -14.29 -2.09
CA LEU A 113 10.72 -13.39 -1.50
C LEU A 113 11.41 -12.23 -0.78
N ASP A 114 11.83 -11.24 -1.54
CA ASP A 114 12.62 -10.07 -1.10
C ASP A 114 11.78 -8.83 -0.77
N HIS A 115 10.45 -8.99 -0.70
CA HIS A 115 9.49 -7.91 -0.46
C HIS A 115 8.27 -8.43 0.30
N ASP A 116 7.47 -7.50 0.81
CA ASP A 116 6.19 -7.79 1.43
C ASP A 116 5.23 -8.44 0.42
N LEU A 117 4.56 -9.54 0.77
CA LEU A 117 3.66 -10.29 -0.12
C LEU A 117 2.48 -9.47 -0.66
N SER A 118 2.18 -8.33 -0.04
CA SER A 118 1.14 -7.43 -0.50
C SER A 118 1.66 -6.34 -1.45
N GLN A 119 2.98 -6.23 -1.65
CA GLN A 119 3.59 -5.30 -2.59
C GLN A 119 3.60 -5.89 -4.00
N ILE A 120 3.11 -5.10 -4.95
CA ILE A 120 2.93 -5.49 -6.36
C ILE A 120 3.90 -4.73 -7.26
N VAL A 121 4.16 -3.47 -6.92
CA VAL A 121 5.00 -2.55 -7.68
C VAL A 121 5.83 -1.70 -6.73
N THR A 122 7.00 -1.25 -7.17
CA THR A 122 7.82 -0.27 -6.44
C THR A 122 7.38 1.16 -6.75
N PRO A 123 7.77 2.16 -5.93
CA PRO A 123 7.47 3.57 -6.22
C PRO A 123 7.96 4.06 -7.58
N ASP A 124 9.11 3.57 -8.04
CA ASP A 124 9.71 3.83 -9.36
C ASP A 124 9.03 3.06 -10.52
N GLY A 125 8.03 2.22 -10.22
CA GLY A 125 7.20 1.56 -11.22
C GLY A 125 7.67 0.19 -11.68
N ARG A 126 8.66 -0.41 -11.03
CA ARG A 126 9.07 -1.79 -11.28
C ARG A 126 8.05 -2.76 -10.69
N GLN A 127 7.46 -3.60 -11.54
CA GLN A 127 6.58 -4.68 -11.12
C GLN A 127 7.38 -5.79 -10.42
N LEU A 128 6.88 -6.29 -9.30
CA LEU A 128 7.55 -7.32 -8.48
C LEU A 128 6.96 -8.71 -8.68
N VAL A 129 5.67 -8.77 -8.97
CA VAL A 129 4.89 -10.01 -9.04
C VAL A 129 3.95 -10.03 -10.23
N SER A 130 3.49 -11.21 -10.62
CA SER A 130 2.48 -11.37 -11.67
C SER A 130 1.17 -10.67 -11.28
N VAL A 131 0.53 -10.02 -12.26
CA VAL A 131 -0.78 -9.40 -12.07
C VAL A 131 -1.67 -9.77 -13.25
N GLY A 132 -2.54 -10.75 -13.08
CA GLY A 132 -3.50 -11.12 -14.12
C GLY A 132 -2.83 -11.49 -15.44
N SER A 133 -1.75 -12.30 -15.37
CA SER A 133 -0.89 -12.75 -16.49
C SER A 133 -1.62 -13.45 -17.65
N HIS A 134 -2.92 -13.70 -17.51
CA HIS A 134 -3.77 -14.30 -18.54
C HIS A 134 -4.19 -13.30 -19.63
N TRP A 135 -4.10 -11.99 -19.36
CA TRP A 135 -4.56 -10.95 -20.29
C TRP A 135 -3.47 -9.89 -20.54
N PRO A 136 -3.24 -9.47 -21.79
CA PRO A 136 -2.14 -8.58 -22.15
C PRO A 136 -2.28 -7.14 -21.61
N LEU A 137 -3.49 -6.71 -21.27
CA LEU A 137 -3.72 -5.38 -20.68
C LEU A 137 -3.69 -5.41 -19.14
N GLY A 138 -3.59 -6.59 -18.53
CA GLY A 138 -3.55 -6.75 -17.08
C GLY A 138 -2.23 -6.26 -16.49
N GLY A 139 -2.30 -5.61 -15.32
CA GLY A 139 -1.09 -5.12 -14.68
C GLY A 139 -1.29 -4.29 -13.41
N PRO A 140 -0.20 -3.86 -12.77
CA PRO A 140 -0.27 -2.85 -11.71
C PRO A 140 -0.84 -1.53 -12.24
N LEU A 141 -1.18 -0.61 -11.34
CA LEU A 141 -1.55 0.74 -11.77
C LEU A 141 -0.36 1.40 -12.48
N PRO A 142 -0.57 2.03 -13.66
CA PRO A 142 0.49 2.76 -14.36
C PRO A 142 1.13 3.84 -13.50
N GLN A 143 2.41 4.11 -13.71
CA GLN A 143 3.18 5.12 -12.97
C GLN A 143 2.47 6.48 -12.97
N GLU A 144 2.07 6.98 -14.13
CA GLU A 144 1.38 8.26 -14.27
C GLU A 144 0.07 8.33 -13.46
N MET A 145 -0.67 7.22 -13.38
CA MET A 145 -1.90 7.17 -12.56
C MET A 145 -1.57 7.23 -11.07
N ARG A 146 -0.55 6.49 -10.62
CA ARG A 146 -0.12 6.49 -9.22
C ARG A 146 0.35 7.88 -8.79
N GLU A 147 1.18 8.54 -9.58
CA GLU A 147 1.66 9.91 -9.32
C GLU A 147 0.52 10.94 -9.27
N LYS A 148 -0.51 10.78 -10.11
CA LYS A 148 -1.73 11.61 -10.03
C LYS A 148 -2.49 11.33 -8.74
N MET A 149 -2.68 10.06 -8.38
CA MET A 149 -3.42 9.67 -7.18
C MET A 149 -2.72 10.15 -5.90
N GLU A 150 -1.40 9.99 -5.80
CA GLU A 150 -0.58 10.43 -4.65
C GLU A 150 -0.65 11.94 -4.43
N ARG A 151 -0.60 12.72 -5.52
CA ARG A 151 -0.80 14.18 -5.45
C ARG A 151 -2.19 14.52 -4.92
N THR A 152 -3.23 13.86 -5.41
CA THR A 152 -4.61 14.07 -4.93
C THR A 152 -4.79 13.71 -3.45
N GLY A 153 -4.11 12.66 -2.97
CA GLY A 153 -4.14 12.26 -1.56
C GLY A 153 -3.67 13.37 -0.61
N LEU A 154 -2.65 14.14 -1.00
CA LEU A 154 -2.16 15.29 -0.25
C LEU A 154 -3.17 16.45 -0.21
N CYS A 155 -3.92 16.64 -1.31
CA CYS A 155 -4.91 17.72 -1.43
C CYS A 155 -6.21 17.43 -0.67
N MET A 156 -6.58 16.16 -0.52
CA MET A 156 -7.86 15.73 0.06
C MET A 156 -8.09 16.26 1.48
N GLY A 157 -7.05 16.38 2.30
CA GLY A 157 -7.16 16.88 3.68
C GLY A 157 -7.76 18.30 3.78
N CYS A 158 -7.50 19.15 2.78
CA CYS A 158 -8.03 20.52 2.73
C CYS A 158 -9.30 20.62 1.87
N HIS A 159 -9.60 19.61 1.06
CA HIS A 159 -10.72 19.60 0.11
C HIS A 159 -11.88 18.66 0.49
N GLN A 160 -11.90 18.09 1.70
CA GLN A 160 -12.98 17.19 2.13
C GLN A 160 -14.38 17.84 2.08
N LYS A 161 -14.44 19.17 2.18
CA LYS A 161 -15.67 19.95 2.18
C LYS A 161 -16.14 20.41 0.81
N GLN A 162 -15.68 19.83 -0.30
CA GLN A 162 -16.01 20.25 -1.67
C GLN A 162 -17.51 20.51 -1.93
N ALA A 163 -18.41 19.78 -1.26
CA ALA A 163 -19.87 19.94 -1.41
C ALA A 163 -20.53 20.88 -0.37
N ASP A 164 -19.77 21.45 0.57
CA ASP A 164 -20.27 22.34 1.63
C ASP A 164 -20.20 23.80 1.16
N GLU A 165 -21.28 24.27 0.53
CA GLU A 165 -21.36 25.64 -0.01
C GLU A 165 -21.18 26.72 1.06
N GLU A 166 -21.73 26.51 2.26
CA GLU A 166 -21.64 27.45 3.38
C GLU A 166 -20.19 27.62 3.85
N PHE A 167 -19.43 26.53 3.86
CA PHE A 167 -17.99 26.58 4.11
C PHE A 167 -17.24 27.32 2.99
N TRP A 168 -17.47 26.98 1.73
CA TRP A 168 -16.74 27.62 0.62
C TRP A 168 -17.08 29.09 0.44
N LYS A 169 -18.28 29.56 0.77
CA LYS A 169 -18.59 31.01 0.82
C LYS A 169 -17.64 31.80 1.73
N LYS A 170 -17.09 31.16 2.77
CA LYS A 170 -16.19 31.82 3.75
C LYS A 170 -14.74 31.83 3.32
N VAL A 171 -14.31 30.85 2.51
CA VAL A 171 -12.88 30.61 2.23
C VAL A 171 -12.52 30.62 0.75
N ALA A 172 -13.50 30.57 -0.16
CA ALA A 172 -13.28 30.65 -1.59
C ALA A 172 -13.11 32.10 -2.04
N GLU A 173 -12.17 32.31 -2.95
CA GLU A 173 -12.03 33.55 -3.72
C GLU A 173 -12.34 33.24 -5.19
N SER A 174 -12.82 34.24 -5.93
CA SER A 174 -13.10 34.09 -7.36
C SER A 174 -11.82 33.82 -8.16
N GLY A 175 -11.87 32.86 -9.08
CA GLY A 175 -10.76 32.53 -9.98
C GLY A 175 -9.97 31.29 -9.53
N TRP A 176 -8.88 31.00 -10.25
CA TRP A 176 -7.99 29.89 -9.96
C TRP A 176 -6.71 30.42 -9.30
N ARG A 177 -6.27 29.78 -8.21
CA ARG A 177 -4.97 30.09 -7.60
C ARG A 177 -3.85 29.41 -8.38
N THR A 178 -2.72 30.10 -8.52
CA THR A 178 -1.47 29.46 -8.98
C THR A 178 -0.91 28.56 -7.87
N ASN A 179 0.10 27.75 -8.19
CA ASN A 179 0.76 26.90 -7.21
C ASN A 179 1.38 27.71 -6.07
N GLU A 180 2.01 28.84 -6.39
CA GLU A 180 2.64 29.75 -5.44
C GLU A 180 1.60 30.36 -4.49
N ALA A 181 0.48 30.84 -5.05
CA ALA A 181 -0.62 31.38 -4.27
C ALA A 181 -1.30 30.31 -3.38
N HIS A 182 -1.35 29.05 -3.85
CA HIS A 182 -1.85 27.93 -3.06
C HIS A 182 -0.91 27.60 -1.89
N GLN A 183 0.40 27.55 -2.13
CA GLN A 183 1.40 27.31 -1.07
C GLN A 183 1.40 28.41 -0.01
N GLU A 184 1.26 29.69 -0.41
CA GLU A 184 1.18 30.81 0.53
C GLU A 184 -0.08 30.71 1.42
N LEU A 185 -1.23 30.34 0.85
CA LEU A 185 -2.45 30.11 1.62
C LEU A 185 -2.27 28.97 2.63
N MET A 186 -1.59 27.90 2.23
CA MET A 186 -1.31 26.79 3.13
C MET A 186 -0.37 27.19 4.28
N GLY A 187 0.64 28.02 4.00
CA GLY A 187 1.49 28.62 5.04
C GLY A 187 0.66 29.38 6.07
N LYS A 188 -0.20 30.31 5.62
CA LYS A 188 -1.11 31.08 6.49
C LYS A 188 -2.02 30.20 7.33
N ALA A 189 -2.53 29.10 6.77
CA ALA A 189 -3.39 28.17 7.51
C ALA A 189 -2.64 27.43 8.63
N ILE A 190 -1.38 27.04 8.38
CA ILE A 190 -0.52 26.39 9.38
C ILE A 190 -0.12 27.40 10.46
N ASP A 191 0.23 28.63 10.09
CA ASP A 191 0.59 29.70 11.03
C ASP A 191 -0.59 30.02 11.96
N ALA A 192 -1.79 30.20 11.41
CA ALA A 192 -3.00 30.42 12.20
C ALA A 192 -3.32 29.24 13.15
N TYR A 193 -3.03 28.00 12.73
CA TYR A 193 -3.16 26.83 13.59
C TYR A 193 -2.12 26.84 14.72
N ALA A 194 -0.87 27.21 14.43
CA ALA A 194 0.21 27.32 15.41
C ALA A 194 -0.07 28.41 16.45
N GLU A 195 -0.54 29.58 16.03
CA GLU A 195 -0.98 30.66 16.92
C GLU A 195 -2.08 30.19 17.88
N ARG A 196 -3.04 29.40 17.37
CA ARG A 196 -4.14 28.87 18.19
C ARG A 196 -3.71 27.80 19.19
N GLN A 197 -2.66 27.03 18.89
CA GLN A 197 -2.06 26.09 19.84
C GLN A 197 -1.23 26.82 20.91
N GLY A 198 -0.56 27.92 20.54
CA GLY A 198 0.22 28.77 21.46
C GLY A 198 -0.63 29.53 22.47
N THR A 199 -1.92 29.78 22.18
CA THR A 199 -2.85 30.49 23.07
C THR A 199 -3.60 29.59 24.06
N GLY A 200 -3.35 28.27 24.07
CA GLY A 200 -3.90 27.36 25.09
C GLY A 200 -5.39 26.97 24.90
N GLU A 201 -5.99 27.21 23.73
CA GLU A 201 -7.30 26.65 23.40
C GLU A 201 -7.19 25.13 23.15
N SER A 202 -7.39 24.34 24.20
CA SER A 202 -7.45 22.87 24.11
C SER A 202 -8.51 22.44 23.09
N GLN A 203 -8.14 21.52 22.18
CA GLN A 203 -9.07 20.91 21.22
C GLN A 203 -10.32 20.35 21.92
N PRO A 204 -11.53 20.51 21.35
CA PRO A 204 -12.70 19.78 21.83
C PRO A 204 -12.45 18.28 21.65
N LYS A 205 -12.60 17.51 22.74
CA LYS A 205 -12.51 16.03 22.71
C LYS A 205 -13.39 15.50 21.58
N ALA A 206 -12.79 14.73 20.68
CA ALA A 206 -13.52 14.01 19.65
C ALA A 206 -14.63 13.16 20.29
N ALA A 207 -15.88 13.48 19.97
CA ALA A 207 -17.00 12.64 20.37
C ALA A 207 -16.83 11.27 19.70
N ALA A 208 -16.79 10.22 20.52
CA ALA A 208 -16.78 8.84 20.07
C ALA A 208 -18.02 8.59 19.18
N ALA A 209 -17.81 8.39 17.89
CA ALA A 209 -18.85 7.92 16.99
C ALA A 209 -19.15 6.45 17.32
N LYS A 210 -20.39 6.17 17.72
CA LYS A 210 -20.97 4.83 17.79
C LYS A 210 -21.22 4.27 16.40
#